data_AF-A0A2G4GR96-F1
#
_entry.id   AF-A0A2G4GR96-F1
#
_cell.length_a   1.000
_cell.length_b   1.000
_cell.length_c   1.000
_cell.angle_alpha   90.00
_cell.angle_beta   90.00
_cell.angle_gamma   90.00
#
_symmetry.space_group_name_H-M   'P 1'
#
loop_
_entity.id
_entity.type
_entity.pdbx_description
1 polymer ?
#
loop_
_entity_poly.entity_id
_entity_poly.type
_entity_poly.pdbx_seq_one_letter_code
_entity_poly.pdbx_strand_id
1 'polypeptide(L)'
;MTVCALLAAAGLIAGCSGVVGTADGPAAPPSDQVAELEPAPGTKPGTSAAQDEFVESTAGAPAESPALADGTYPPDFTLDVTVLVGLGAPELLKVEERQAKYVVLPDGALHADASPFIDISTRPGRTRWLYEDQVQFLWGLCAQYGFTDERSANGPPNPDMLRVPRGERLAVMTFRADGRTWTFVRRATDAQPFDAAAVRIIRTLAILSWLPDYRAEDIAPERYDFGPDPYAVYRAIRAQQPATIRK
;
A
#
# COMPACT_ATOMS: atom_id res chain seq x y z
N MET A 1 -36.86 -20.44 -41.77
CA MET A 1 -36.34 -20.74 -43.12
C MET A 1 -34.99 -20.07 -43.24
N THR A 2 -33.97 -20.88 -43.40
CA THR A 2 -32.55 -20.57 -43.57
C THR A 2 -32.27 -20.07 -45.00
N VAL A 3 -31.21 -19.27 -45.17
CA VAL A 3 -30.24 -19.16 -46.29
C VAL A 3 -29.62 -17.74 -46.20
N CYS A 4 -28.40 -17.51 -45.69
CA CYS A 4 -27.02 -17.79 -46.19
C CYS A 4 -26.63 -17.10 -47.51
N ALA A 5 -25.70 -16.12 -47.43
CA ALA A 5 -24.54 -15.88 -48.32
C ALA A 5 -23.75 -14.67 -47.75
N LEU A 6 -22.54 -14.72 -47.19
CA LEU A 6 -21.21 -15.20 -47.59
C LEU A 6 -20.43 -14.27 -48.56
N LEU A 7 -19.32 -13.72 -48.01
CA LEU A 7 -17.98 -13.48 -48.59
C LEU A 7 -17.75 -12.41 -49.68
N ALA A 8 -16.75 -11.52 -49.43
CA ALA A 8 -15.49 -11.48 -50.20
C ALA A 8 -14.49 -10.43 -49.67
N ALA A 9 -13.22 -10.84 -49.61
CA ALA A 9 -12.03 -10.06 -49.27
C ALA A 9 -11.20 -9.74 -50.53
N ALA A 10 -10.29 -8.75 -50.41
CA ALA A 10 -9.08 -8.42 -51.21
C ALA A 10 -9.00 -6.88 -51.39
N GLY A 11 -7.88 -6.15 -51.27
CA GLY A 11 -6.46 -6.46 -51.28
C GLY A 11 -5.73 -5.49 -52.24
N LEU A 12 -4.61 -4.86 -51.79
CA LEU A 12 -3.46 -4.20 -52.50
C LEU A 12 -3.00 -3.00 -51.63
N ILE A 13 -1.78 -2.84 -51.09
CA ILE A 13 -0.36 -3.05 -51.48
C ILE A 13 0.15 -2.18 -52.64
N ALA A 14 0.98 -1.17 -52.28
CA ALA A 14 2.23 -0.67 -52.91
C ALA A 14 2.48 0.79 -52.44
N GLY A 15 3.66 1.31 -52.10
CA GLY A 15 5.05 0.82 -52.04
C GLY A 15 6.03 2.01 -51.99
N CYS A 16 7.17 1.82 -51.29
CA CYS A 16 8.51 2.45 -51.43
C CYS A 16 8.69 3.95 -51.04
N SER A 17 9.73 4.39 -50.31
CA SER A 17 11.18 4.08 -50.39
C SER A 17 11.90 4.49 -49.08
N GLY A 18 12.80 3.69 -48.50
CA GLY A 18 14.28 3.88 -48.53
C GLY A 18 14.79 4.92 -47.51
N VAL A 19 15.56 4.58 -46.48
CA VAL A 19 17.04 4.43 -46.54
C VAL A 19 17.57 3.66 -45.31
N VAL A 20 18.60 2.87 -45.60
CA VAL A 20 19.42 1.99 -44.74
C VAL A 20 20.41 2.79 -43.89
N GLY A 21 20.67 2.33 -42.66
CA GLY A 21 21.80 2.76 -41.86
C GLY A 21 22.04 1.86 -40.65
N THR A 22 22.73 0.73 -40.85
CA THR A 22 23.39 -0.04 -39.78
C THR A 22 24.76 0.56 -39.50
N ALA A 23 25.10 0.79 -38.23
CA ALA A 23 26.47 0.83 -37.74
C ALA A 23 26.55 0.29 -36.31
N ASP A 24 27.39 -0.73 -36.15
CA ASP A 24 27.79 -1.42 -34.93
C ASP A 24 28.61 -0.52 -33.96
N GLY A 25 28.25 -0.59 -32.67
CA GLY A 25 29.10 -0.52 -31.46
C GLY A 25 29.88 0.75 -31.10
N PRO A 26 30.49 0.84 -29.88
CA PRO A 26 30.17 0.17 -28.61
C PRO A 26 29.83 1.17 -27.46
N ALA A 27 29.45 0.61 -26.32
CA ALA A 27 29.03 1.28 -25.09
C ALA A 27 30.04 2.29 -24.52
N ALA A 28 29.54 3.42 -24.04
CA ALA A 28 30.29 4.38 -23.24
C ALA A 28 30.31 3.96 -21.74
N PRO A 29 31.47 3.96 -21.07
CA PRO A 29 31.60 3.62 -19.65
C PRO A 29 31.16 4.76 -18.72
N PRO A 30 30.84 4.47 -17.44
CA PRO A 30 30.40 5.46 -16.47
C PRO A 30 31.55 6.38 -16.03
N SER A 31 31.27 7.68 -15.95
CA SER A 31 32.22 8.69 -15.46
C SER A 31 32.35 8.62 -13.94
N ASP A 32 33.42 7.96 -13.47
CA ASP A 32 34.04 8.21 -12.17
C ASP A 32 34.87 9.49 -12.28
N GLN A 33 34.45 10.56 -11.59
CA GLN A 33 35.34 11.69 -11.27
C GLN A 33 35.17 12.05 -9.80
N VAL A 34 36.00 11.39 -8.99
CA VAL A 34 36.49 11.88 -7.71
C VAL A 34 37.44 13.05 -7.97
N ALA A 35 37.10 14.23 -7.46
CA ALA A 35 38.03 15.35 -7.40
C ALA A 35 38.76 15.32 -6.04
N GLU A 36 39.98 14.80 -6.06
CA GLU A 36 40.99 15.03 -5.01
C GLU A 36 41.43 16.49 -5.04
N LEU A 37 41.42 17.14 -3.87
CA LEU A 37 42.10 18.41 -3.63
C LEU A 37 43.38 18.11 -2.83
N GLU A 38 44.54 18.40 -3.42
CA GLU A 38 45.86 18.20 -2.81
C GLU A 38 46.11 19.10 -1.57
N PRO A 39 46.93 18.64 -0.59
CA PRO A 39 47.35 19.41 0.57
C PRO A 39 48.81 19.89 0.52
N ALA A 40 49.13 21.02 1.15
CA ALA A 40 50.50 21.35 1.60
C ALA A 40 50.49 22.54 2.59
N PRO A 41 51.51 22.75 3.45
CA PRO A 41 52.46 21.79 4.03
C PRO A 41 52.69 21.99 5.55
N GLY A 42 53.34 21.02 6.21
CA GLY A 42 54.24 21.32 7.34
C GLY A 42 54.12 20.49 8.61
N THR A 43 55.18 19.68 8.83
CA THR A 43 55.73 19.26 10.13
C THR A 43 55.23 17.95 10.76
N LYS A 44 56.15 16.98 10.84
CA LYS A 44 56.22 15.86 11.80
C LYS A 44 57.63 15.93 12.45
N PRO A 45 57.97 15.24 13.58
CA PRO A 45 57.30 14.06 14.14
C PRO A 45 57.21 13.96 15.70
N GLY A 46 56.32 13.06 16.16
CA GLY A 46 56.61 12.12 17.26
C GLY A 46 56.18 12.49 18.68
N THR A 47 55.23 11.72 19.24
CA THR A 47 55.37 10.87 20.46
C THR A 47 54.06 10.75 21.25
N SER A 48 53.62 9.49 21.41
CA SER A 48 52.90 8.91 22.56
C SER A 48 51.46 9.35 22.90
N ALA A 49 50.54 8.39 22.70
CA ALA A 49 49.48 7.93 23.59
C ALA A 49 48.58 8.95 24.31
N ALA A 50 47.29 8.98 23.92
CA ALA A 50 46.15 8.80 24.84
C ALA A 50 44.81 8.94 24.08
N GLN A 51 43.99 7.89 24.19
CA GLN A 51 42.54 7.91 24.38
C GLN A 51 41.66 8.42 23.21
N ASP A 52 41.06 7.45 22.51
CA ASP A 52 39.87 7.61 21.67
C ASP A 52 38.72 8.17 22.51
N GLU A 53 38.37 9.43 22.28
CA GLU A 53 37.12 10.02 22.73
C GLU A 53 36.02 9.61 21.73
N PHE A 54 35.10 8.78 22.19
CA PHE A 54 33.87 8.43 21.50
C PHE A 54 32.98 9.69 21.44
N VAL A 55 33.07 10.45 20.35
CA VAL A 55 32.18 11.59 20.11
C VAL A 55 30.82 11.04 19.71
N GLU A 56 29.93 10.96 20.70
CA GLU A 56 28.50 10.72 20.52
C GLU A 56 27.93 11.90 19.71
N SER A 57 27.69 11.68 18.42
CA SER A 57 27.04 12.64 17.53
C SER A 57 25.55 12.68 17.84
N THR A 58 25.20 13.30 18.96
CA THR A 58 23.82 13.55 19.37
C THR A 58 23.37 14.88 18.80
N ALA A 59 23.13 14.91 17.49
CA ALA A 59 22.48 16.05 16.83
C ALA A 59 21.55 15.60 15.70
N GLY A 60 20.69 14.63 16.01
CA GLY A 60 19.42 14.51 15.31
C GLY A 60 18.48 15.55 15.90
N ALA A 61 18.29 16.68 15.22
CA ALA A 61 17.23 17.61 15.56
C ALA A 61 15.90 16.83 15.67
N PRO A 62 15.06 17.09 16.68
CA PRO A 62 13.75 16.47 16.74
C PRO A 62 13.03 16.79 15.42
N ALA A 63 12.58 15.75 14.72
CA ALA A 63 11.72 15.94 13.57
C ALA A 63 10.55 16.81 14.02
N GLU A 64 10.48 18.03 13.48
CA GLU A 64 9.47 19.01 13.83
C GLU A 64 8.10 18.36 13.57
N SER A 65 7.33 18.15 14.63
CA SER A 65 5.94 17.72 14.49
C SER A 65 5.27 18.71 13.54
N PRO A 66 4.63 18.25 12.45
CA PRO A 66 4.02 19.17 11.51
C PRO A 66 3.08 20.09 12.29
N ALA A 67 3.25 21.40 12.10
CA ALA A 67 2.43 22.40 12.77
C ALA A 67 0.97 22.03 12.56
N LEU A 68 0.24 21.83 13.67
CA LEU A 68 -1.19 21.58 13.65
C LEU A 68 -1.85 22.73 12.88
N ALA A 69 -2.69 22.41 11.91
CA ALA A 69 -3.47 23.42 11.20
C ALA A 69 -4.22 24.29 12.22
N ASP A 70 -4.28 25.59 11.97
CA ASP A 70 -4.99 26.56 12.82
C ASP A 70 -6.49 26.21 12.87
N GLY A 71 -6.91 25.56 13.96
CA GLY A 71 -8.31 25.24 14.23
C GLY A 71 -8.49 23.98 15.04
N THR A 72 -9.27 24.07 16.12
CA THR A 72 -9.76 22.89 16.86
C THR A 72 -10.63 22.03 15.95
N TYR A 73 -10.52 20.71 16.06
CA TYR A 73 -11.38 19.80 15.31
C TYR A 73 -12.86 20.02 15.65
N PRO A 74 -13.79 19.93 14.67
CA PRO A 74 -15.22 20.09 14.94
C PRO A 74 -15.76 19.01 15.90
N PRO A 75 -16.75 19.33 16.77
CA PRO A 75 -17.27 18.40 17.77
C PRO A 75 -18.04 17.22 17.19
N ASP A 76 -18.45 17.28 15.92
CA ASP A 76 -19.08 16.19 15.18
C ASP A 76 -18.13 15.52 14.17
N PHE A 77 -16.81 15.77 14.30
CA PHE A 77 -15.80 15.22 13.41
C PHE A 77 -15.87 13.69 13.37
N THR A 78 -16.11 13.16 12.18
CA THR A 78 -16.05 11.72 11.90
C THR A 78 -15.20 11.50 10.66
N LEU A 79 -14.39 10.44 10.68
CA LEU A 79 -13.61 10.01 9.53
C LEU A 79 -13.83 8.51 9.31
N ASP A 80 -14.47 8.14 8.20
CA ASP A 80 -14.61 6.77 7.72
C ASP A 80 -13.72 6.57 6.50
N VAL A 81 -12.66 5.78 6.66
CA VAL A 81 -11.75 5.40 5.58
C VAL A 81 -11.91 3.92 5.29
N THR A 82 -12.28 3.59 4.07
CA THR A 82 -12.36 2.21 3.59
C THR A 82 -11.43 2.03 2.40
N VAL A 83 -10.45 1.14 2.54
CA VAL A 83 -9.59 0.68 1.44
C VAL A 83 -10.16 -0.62 0.91
N LEU A 84 -10.49 -0.64 -0.37
CA LEU A 84 -11.07 -1.78 -1.05
C LEU A 84 -10.14 -2.26 -2.16
N VAL A 85 -10.03 -3.57 -2.31
CA VAL A 85 -9.18 -4.21 -3.30
C VAL A 85 -10.05 -4.93 -4.33
N GLY A 86 -9.84 -4.61 -5.60
CA GLY A 86 -10.58 -5.17 -6.71
C GLY A 86 -10.09 -6.57 -7.07
N LEU A 87 -10.99 -7.38 -7.62
CA LEU A 87 -10.64 -8.73 -8.04
C LEU A 87 -9.50 -8.72 -9.07
N GLY A 88 -8.45 -9.50 -8.80
CA GLY A 88 -7.26 -9.61 -9.65
C GLY A 88 -6.21 -8.53 -9.43
N ALA A 89 -6.41 -7.60 -8.50
CA ALA A 89 -5.31 -6.76 -8.02
C ALA A 89 -4.32 -7.64 -7.24
N PRO A 90 -3.00 -7.47 -7.40
CA PRO A 90 -2.03 -8.29 -6.70
C PRO A 90 -2.10 -8.06 -5.20
N GLU A 91 -1.68 -9.07 -4.45
CA GLU A 91 -1.57 -8.94 -3.01
C GLU A 91 -0.37 -8.05 -2.67
N LEU A 92 -0.63 -6.96 -1.95
CA LEU A 92 0.39 -6.02 -1.52
C LEU A 92 0.48 -6.03 0.00
N LEU A 93 1.73 -5.99 0.48
CA LEU A 93 2.06 -6.17 1.89
C LEU A 93 1.80 -4.91 2.73
N LYS A 94 1.83 -3.74 2.08
CA LYS A 94 1.71 -2.44 2.75
C LYS A 94 0.29 -2.21 3.23
N VAL A 95 0.15 -1.70 4.44
CA VAL A 95 -1.14 -1.50 5.11
C VAL A 95 -2.05 -0.53 4.35
N GLU A 96 -1.48 0.46 3.66
CA GLU A 96 -2.25 1.41 2.84
C GLU A 96 -2.84 0.81 1.56
N GLU A 97 -2.39 -0.38 1.15
CA GLU A 97 -2.84 -1.07 -0.05
C GLU A 97 -3.73 -2.29 0.26
N ARG A 98 -3.87 -2.62 1.54
CA ARG A 98 -4.63 -3.76 2.03
C ARG A 98 -6.08 -3.39 2.28
N GLN A 99 -6.95 -4.39 2.09
CA GLN A 99 -8.37 -4.23 2.36
C GLN A 99 -8.62 -4.05 3.86
N ALA A 100 -9.03 -2.83 4.22
CA ALA A 100 -9.14 -2.41 5.61
C ALA A 100 -10.17 -1.30 5.73
N LYS A 101 -10.75 -1.17 6.91
CA LYS A 101 -11.67 -0.08 7.25
C LYS A 101 -11.29 0.53 8.59
N TYR A 102 -11.35 1.84 8.65
CA TYR A 102 -11.06 2.68 9.80
C TYR A 102 -12.21 3.65 9.99
N VAL A 103 -12.73 3.77 11.21
CA VAL A 103 -13.77 4.74 11.56
C VAL A 103 -13.35 5.43 12.85
N VAL A 104 -13.12 6.73 12.77
CA VAL A 104 -12.95 7.62 13.94
C VAL A 104 -14.25 8.32 14.19
N LEU A 105 -14.79 8.15 15.40
CA LEU A 105 -16.02 8.79 15.86
C LEU A 105 -15.71 10.07 16.66
N PRO A 106 -16.70 10.96 16.86
CA PRO A 106 -16.49 12.25 17.52
C PRO A 106 -16.07 12.16 19.00
N ASP A 107 -16.35 11.03 19.65
CA ASP A 107 -15.93 10.73 21.02
C ASP A 107 -14.48 10.23 21.10
N GLY A 108 -13.77 10.17 19.97
CA GLY A 108 -12.41 9.65 19.88
C GLY A 108 -12.34 8.12 19.79
N ALA A 109 -13.47 7.41 19.67
CA ALA A 109 -13.44 5.98 19.45
C ALA A 109 -12.90 5.67 18.04
N LEU A 110 -11.81 4.91 17.97
CA LEU A 110 -11.24 4.38 16.74
C LEU A 110 -11.65 2.92 16.59
N HIS A 111 -12.35 2.64 15.50
CA HIS A 111 -12.74 1.31 15.06
C HIS A 111 -11.92 0.96 13.82
N ALA A 112 -11.31 -0.21 13.81
CA ALA A 112 -10.55 -0.66 12.65
C ALA A 112 -10.59 -2.18 12.53
N ASP A 113 -10.57 -2.64 11.28
CA ASP A 113 -10.40 -4.05 10.93
C ASP A 113 -9.72 -4.14 9.56
N ALA A 114 -9.03 -5.26 9.31
CA ALA A 114 -8.38 -5.57 8.05
C ALA A 114 -8.70 -7.01 7.65
N SER A 115 -9.44 -7.18 6.55
CA SER A 115 -9.90 -8.48 6.08
C SER A 115 -10.34 -8.41 4.62
N PRO A 116 -10.16 -9.49 3.83
CA PRO A 116 -10.65 -9.57 2.44
C PRO A 116 -12.16 -9.41 2.28
N PHE A 117 -12.92 -9.51 3.38
CA PHE A 117 -14.39 -9.44 3.38
C PHE A 117 -14.93 -8.05 3.76
N ILE A 118 -14.05 -7.09 4.06
CA ILE A 118 -14.46 -5.74 4.43
C ILE A 118 -15.03 -5.00 3.23
N ASP A 119 -16.17 -4.36 3.42
CA ASP A 119 -16.78 -3.46 2.45
C ASP A 119 -17.08 -2.09 3.06
N ILE A 120 -17.71 -1.20 2.28
CA ILE A 120 -18.09 0.16 2.72
C ILE A 120 -19.12 0.11 3.85
N SER A 121 -20.01 -0.88 3.83
CA SER A 121 -21.08 -1.03 4.82
C SER A 121 -20.61 -1.67 6.13
N THR A 122 -19.44 -2.30 6.14
CA THR A 122 -18.85 -2.97 7.29
C THR A 122 -18.72 -2.01 8.46
N ARG A 123 -18.97 -2.50 9.68
CA ARG A 123 -18.84 -1.73 10.91
C ARG A 123 -17.83 -2.44 11.82
N PRO A 124 -16.54 -2.05 11.75
CA PRO A 124 -15.50 -2.73 12.53
C PRO A 124 -15.71 -2.55 14.03
N GLY A 125 -15.18 -3.51 14.79
CA GLY A 125 -15.12 -3.40 16.25
C GLY A 125 -14.25 -2.23 16.69
N ARG A 126 -14.48 -1.71 17.90
CA ARG A 126 -13.64 -0.66 18.46
C ARG A 126 -12.25 -1.23 18.78
N THR A 127 -11.23 -0.63 18.21
CA THR A 127 -9.83 -1.00 18.45
C THR A 127 -9.30 -0.30 19.70
N ARG A 128 -9.55 1.02 19.82
CA ARG A 128 -9.07 1.82 20.97
C ARG A 128 -9.83 3.14 21.11
N TRP A 129 -9.50 3.85 22.18
CA TRP A 129 -9.79 5.27 22.35
C TRP A 129 -8.56 6.10 21.94
N LEU A 130 -8.81 7.20 21.23
CA LEU A 130 -7.82 8.22 20.91
C LEU A 130 -7.92 9.35 21.94
N TYR A 131 -6.77 9.90 22.31
CA TYR A 131 -6.73 11.14 23.07
C TYR A 131 -7.13 12.33 22.20
N GLU A 132 -7.61 13.39 22.83
CA GLU A 132 -8.01 14.64 22.16
C GLU A 132 -6.88 15.17 21.24
N ASP A 133 -5.64 15.18 21.72
CA ASP A 133 -4.47 15.58 20.93
C ASP A 133 -4.25 14.72 19.68
N GLN A 134 -4.59 13.42 19.73
CA GLN A 134 -4.47 12.53 18.58
C GLN A 134 -5.57 12.78 17.54
N VAL A 135 -6.79 13.10 17.99
CA VAL A 135 -7.89 13.50 17.11
C VAL A 135 -7.59 14.86 16.47
N GLN A 136 -7.07 15.81 17.26
CA GLN A 136 -6.60 17.11 16.77
C GLN A 136 -5.48 16.95 15.73
N PHE A 137 -4.50 16.08 15.99
CA PHE A 137 -3.45 15.76 15.02
C PHE A 137 -4.02 15.20 13.72
N LEU A 138 -4.95 14.25 13.81
CA LEU A 138 -5.59 13.65 12.63
C LEU A 138 -6.39 14.69 11.83
N TRP A 139 -7.15 15.56 12.49
CA TRP A 139 -7.86 16.66 11.85
C TRP A 139 -6.90 17.62 11.14
N GLY A 140 -5.84 18.05 11.83
CA GLY A 140 -4.81 18.94 11.26
C GLY A 140 -4.14 18.32 10.04
N LEU A 141 -3.84 17.01 10.08
CA LEU A 141 -3.32 16.27 8.94
C LEU A 141 -4.30 16.26 7.76
N CYS A 142 -5.59 16.06 8.01
CA CYS A 142 -6.61 16.11 6.96
C CYS A 142 -6.72 17.52 6.35
N ALA A 143 -6.63 18.56 7.18
CA ALA A 143 -6.67 19.96 6.74
C ALA A 143 -5.45 20.31 5.88
N GLN A 144 -4.25 19.87 6.28
CA GLN A 144 -3.01 20.07 5.54
C GLN A 144 -3.10 19.56 4.09
N TYR A 145 -3.82 18.45 3.87
CA TYR A 145 -4.01 17.84 2.55
C TYR A 145 -5.31 18.26 1.85
N GLY A 146 -6.06 19.21 2.42
CA GLY A 146 -7.29 19.74 1.82
C GLY A 146 -8.50 18.81 1.90
N PHE A 147 -8.47 17.76 2.73
CA PHE A 147 -9.61 16.85 2.90
C PHE A 147 -10.73 17.44 3.76
N THR A 148 -10.49 18.58 4.41
CA THR A 148 -11.51 19.30 5.18
C THR A 148 -12.38 20.21 4.32
N ASP A 149 -12.01 20.45 3.06
CA ASP A 149 -12.81 21.24 2.13
C ASP A 149 -13.76 20.35 1.32
N GLU A 150 -15.06 20.45 1.64
CA GLU A 150 -16.15 19.77 0.93
C GLU A 150 -16.16 20.07 -0.58
N ARG A 151 -15.78 21.27 -1.01
CA ARG A 151 -15.81 21.66 -2.44
C ARG A 151 -14.80 20.89 -3.28
N SER A 152 -13.78 20.37 -2.62
CA SER A 152 -12.72 19.56 -3.25
C SER A 152 -13.09 18.07 -3.30
N ALA A 153 -14.22 17.67 -2.70
CA ALA A 153 -14.68 16.29 -2.68
C ALA A 153 -15.09 15.80 -4.08
N ASN A 154 -14.66 14.59 -4.43
CA ASN A 154 -14.86 13.98 -5.75
C ASN A 154 -15.64 12.66 -5.71
N GLY A 155 -16.14 12.27 -4.53
CA GLY A 155 -16.93 11.06 -4.31
C GLY A 155 -18.44 11.30 -4.39
N PRO A 156 -19.23 10.22 -4.55
CA PRO A 156 -20.69 10.31 -4.49
C PRO A 156 -21.16 10.60 -3.04
N PRO A 157 -22.34 11.20 -2.86
CA PRO A 157 -22.94 11.38 -1.52
C PRO A 157 -23.17 10.07 -0.77
N ASN A 158 -23.47 8.99 -1.50
CA ASN A 158 -23.58 7.64 -0.94
C ASN A 158 -22.39 6.79 -1.38
N PRO A 159 -21.42 6.50 -0.49
CA PRO A 159 -20.26 5.69 -0.84
C PRO A 159 -20.63 4.23 -1.18
N ASP A 160 -21.75 3.68 -0.69
CA ASP A 160 -22.16 2.29 -0.99
C ASP A 160 -22.46 2.03 -2.48
N MET A 161 -22.61 3.11 -3.27
CA MET A 161 -22.75 3.03 -4.72
C MET A 161 -21.42 2.73 -5.44
N LEU A 162 -20.29 2.92 -4.76
CA LEU A 162 -18.98 2.67 -5.33
C LEU A 162 -18.74 1.18 -5.52
N ARG A 163 -18.07 0.85 -6.63
CA ARG A 163 -17.62 -0.50 -6.96
C ARG A 163 -16.16 -0.40 -7.36
N VAL A 164 -15.34 -1.30 -6.81
CA VAL A 164 -13.93 -1.36 -7.16
C VAL A 164 -13.79 -2.03 -8.53
N PRO A 165 -13.14 -1.37 -9.50
CA PRO A 165 -12.82 -2.02 -10.77
C PRO A 165 -11.85 -3.18 -10.58
N ARG A 166 -11.83 -4.13 -11.51
CA ARG A 166 -10.89 -5.26 -11.47
C ARG A 166 -9.46 -4.75 -11.62
N GLY A 167 -8.53 -5.31 -10.84
CA GLY A 167 -7.13 -4.89 -10.85
C GLY A 167 -6.85 -3.52 -10.22
N GLU A 168 -7.87 -2.82 -9.72
CA GLU A 168 -7.72 -1.52 -9.06
C GLU A 168 -7.92 -1.64 -7.55
N ARG A 169 -7.49 -0.61 -6.83
CA ARG A 169 -7.78 -0.38 -5.42
C ARG A 169 -8.46 0.97 -5.28
N LEU A 170 -9.41 1.06 -4.35
CA LEU A 170 -10.09 2.31 -4.01
C LEU A 170 -9.86 2.63 -2.54
N ALA A 171 -9.44 3.85 -2.26
CA ALA A 171 -9.55 4.43 -0.93
C ALA A 171 -10.73 5.40 -0.92
N VAL A 172 -11.75 5.07 -0.14
CA VAL A 172 -12.95 5.88 0.05
C VAL A 172 -12.86 6.53 1.41
N MET A 173 -12.78 7.85 1.45
CA MET A 173 -12.59 8.62 2.68
C MET A 173 -13.79 9.55 2.85
N THR A 174 -14.68 9.21 3.77
CA THR A 174 -15.88 9.99 4.09
C THR A 174 -15.64 10.77 5.37
N PHE A 175 -15.88 12.07 5.28
CA PHE A 175 -15.70 13.02 6.36
C PHE A 175 -17.06 13.55 6.79
N ARG A 176 -17.19 13.79 8.09
CA ARG A 176 -18.26 14.60 8.65
C ARG A 176 -17.66 15.69 9.51
N ALA A 177 -18.10 16.92 9.31
CA ALA A 177 -17.78 18.04 10.19
C ALA A 177 -18.76 19.19 9.92
N ASP A 178 -19.05 19.99 10.94
CA ASP A 178 -19.95 21.15 10.88
C ASP A 178 -21.34 20.79 10.33
N GLY A 179 -21.83 19.61 10.69
CA GLY A 179 -23.13 19.09 10.26
C GLY A 179 -23.17 18.52 8.84
N ARG A 180 -22.10 18.67 8.05
CA ARG A 180 -22.02 18.25 6.65
C ARG A 180 -21.21 16.97 6.48
N THR A 181 -21.45 16.26 5.38
CA THR A 181 -20.78 15.00 5.06
C THR A 181 -20.37 14.99 3.59
N TRP A 182 -19.11 14.65 3.34
CA TRP A 182 -18.54 14.59 1.99
C TRP A 182 -17.56 13.44 1.86
N THR A 183 -17.33 12.99 0.62
CA THR A 183 -16.53 11.79 0.35
C THR A 183 -15.47 12.09 -0.70
N PHE A 184 -14.24 11.66 -0.42
CA PHE A 184 -13.16 11.58 -1.39
C PHE A 184 -12.97 10.15 -1.85
N VAL A 185 -12.69 10.00 -3.15
CA VAL A 185 -12.32 8.71 -3.73
C VAL A 185 -10.94 8.85 -4.35
N ARG A 186 -10.04 7.96 -3.96
CA ARG A 186 -8.72 7.79 -4.58
C ARG A 186 -8.62 6.41 -5.17
N ARG A 187 -7.96 6.34 -6.32
CA ARG A 187 -7.77 5.10 -7.06
C ARG A 187 -6.29 4.79 -7.10
N ALA A 188 -5.97 3.51 -7.06
CA ALA A 188 -4.63 3.02 -7.29
C ALA A 188 -4.66 1.77 -8.16
N THR A 189 -3.58 1.60 -8.92
CA THR A 189 -3.22 0.39 -9.66
C THR A 189 -1.80 0.04 -9.28
N ASP A 190 -1.27 -1.07 -9.80
CA ASP A 190 0.11 -1.46 -9.51
C ASP A 190 1.13 -0.50 -10.13
N ALA A 191 0.78 0.15 -11.23
CA ALA A 191 1.61 1.17 -11.88
C ALA A 191 1.43 2.56 -11.25
N GLN A 192 0.26 2.82 -10.66
CA GLN A 192 -0.11 4.11 -10.11
C GLN A 192 -0.57 3.92 -8.66
N PRO A 193 0.33 4.00 -7.67
CA PRO A 193 -0.05 3.87 -6.27
C PRO A 193 -0.96 5.02 -5.84
N PHE A 194 -1.54 4.90 -4.64
CA PHE A 194 -2.30 6.00 -4.06
C PHE A 194 -1.43 7.26 -3.95
N ASP A 195 -2.06 8.43 -4.06
CA ASP A 195 -1.37 9.69 -3.84
C ASP A 195 -0.83 9.77 -2.41
N ALA A 196 0.23 10.56 -2.22
CA ALA A 196 0.94 10.66 -0.95
C ALA A 196 0.04 11.11 0.22
N ALA A 197 -0.99 11.90 -0.06
CA ALA A 197 -1.91 12.39 0.96
C ALA A 197 -2.81 11.27 1.49
N ALA A 198 -3.40 10.46 0.59
CA ALA A 198 -4.18 9.29 0.95
C ALA A 198 -3.34 8.26 1.71
N VAL A 199 -2.13 7.97 1.21
CA VAL A 199 -1.17 7.08 1.88
C VAL A 199 -0.88 7.57 3.30
N ARG A 200 -0.62 8.87 3.48
CA ARG A 200 -0.29 9.43 4.79
C ARG A 200 -1.44 9.26 5.79
N ILE A 201 -2.68 9.52 5.37
CA ILE A 201 -3.85 9.36 6.24
C ILE A 201 -4.05 7.89 6.61
N ILE A 202 -4.05 6.98 5.61
CA ILE A 202 -4.28 5.55 5.86
C ILE A 202 -3.19 4.98 6.77
N ARG A 203 -1.91 5.30 6.52
CA ARG A 203 -0.81 4.85 7.39
C ARG A 203 -0.91 5.44 8.80
N THR A 204 -1.31 6.69 8.96
CA THR A 204 -1.54 7.27 10.29
C THR A 204 -2.65 6.52 11.02
N LEU A 205 -3.78 6.24 10.36
CA LEU A 205 -4.88 5.47 10.96
C LEU A 205 -4.44 4.05 11.32
N ALA A 206 -3.69 3.38 10.44
CA ALA A 206 -3.11 2.07 10.70
C ALA A 206 -2.17 2.05 11.91
N ILE A 207 -1.30 3.05 12.05
CA ILE A 207 -0.41 3.19 13.21
C ILE A 207 -1.23 3.38 14.48
N LEU A 208 -2.25 4.25 14.45
CA LEU A 208 -3.12 4.47 15.60
C LEU A 208 -3.89 3.19 15.98
N SER A 209 -4.33 2.40 15.01
CA SER A 209 -5.06 1.15 15.21
C SER A 209 -4.17 -0.09 15.39
N TRP A 210 -2.85 0.07 15.44
CA TRP A 210 -1.88 -1.04 15.50
C TRP A 210 -2.03 -2.07 14.37
N LEU A 211 -2.44 -1.65 13.17
CA LEU A 211 -2.41 -2.52 11.99
C LEU A 211 -1.01 -2.45 11.36
N PRO A 212 -0.22 -3.54 11.40
CA PRO A 212 1.12 -3.55 10.84
C PRO A 212 1.07 -3.78 9.33
N ASP A 213 2.16 -3.41 8.66
CA ASP A 213 2.50 -3.96 7.35
C ASP A 213 2.71 -5.48 7.49
N TYR A 214 2.34 -6.25 6.48
CA TYR A 214 2.66 -7.67 6.44
C TYR A 214 4.09 -7.89 5.98
N ARG A 215 4.68 -8.98 6.46
CA ARG A 215 5.89 -9.57 5.91
C ARG A 215 5.51 -10.66 4.92
N ALA A 216 6.44 -11.01 4.04
CA ALA A 216 6.19 -12.09 3.08
C ALA A 216 5.88 -13.42 3.80
N GLU A 217 6.51 -13.67 4.96
CA GLU A 217 6.21 -14.83 5.79
C GLU A 217 4.79 -14.84 6.39
N ASP A 218 4.19 -13.68 6.64
CA ASP A 218 2.87 -13.58 7.30
C ASP A 218 1.71 -14.04 6.38
N ILE A 219 1.95 -14.02 5.07
CA ILE A 219 0.97 -14.37 4.04
C ILE A 219 1.23 -15.78 3.46
N ALA A 220 2.44 -16.31 3.65
CA ALA A 220 2.77 -17.64 3.19
C ALA A 220 1.79 -18.65 3.83
N PRO A 221 1.09 -19.49 3.02
CA PRO A 221 0.20 -20.49 3.58
C PRO A 221 0.95 -21.35 4.59
N GLU A 222 0.51 -21.34 5.85
CA GLU A 222 1.09 -22.22 6.86
C GLU A 222 0.86 -23.66 6.43
N ARG A 223 1.92 -24.30 5.94
CA ARG A 223 1.88 -25.71 5.61
C ARG A 223 2.03 -26.48 6.91
N TYR A 224 0.90 -26.79 7.54
CA TYR A 224 0.85 -27.79 8.59
C TYR A 224 1.34 -29.11 7.99
N ASP A 225 2.57 -29.49 8.32
CA ASP A 225 3.03 -30.84 8.06
C ASP A 225 2.28 -31.73 9.03
N PHE A 226 1.26 -32.45 8.55
CA PHE A 226 0.42 -33.36 9.34
C PHE A 226 1.19 -34.60 9.84
N GLY A 227 2.52 -34.53 9.83
CA GLY A 227 3.42 -35.63 10.11
C GLY A 227 3.50 -36.63 8.95
N PRO A 228 4.16 -37.77 9.18
CA PRO A 228 4.22 -38.85 8.21
C PRO A 228 2.80 -39.26 7.79
N ASP A 229 2.61 -39.55 6.50
CA ASP A 229 1.32 -40.00 5.98
C ASP A 229 0.76 -41.17 6.83
N PRO A 230 -0.39 -40.97 7.50
CA PRO A 230 -0.94 -41.97 8.42
C PRO A 230 -1.36 -43.25 7.69
N TYR A 231 -1.51 -43.21 6.36
CA TYR A 231 -1.92 -44.35 5.55
C TYR A 231 -0.76 -45.12 4.89
N ALA A 232 0.48 -44.69 5.08
CA ALA A 232 1.65 -45.30 4.46
C ALA A 232 1.76 -46.80 4.81
N VAL A 233 1.47 -47.14 6.07
CA VAL A 233 1.48 -48.51 6.59
C VAL A 233 0.45 -49.40 5.87
N TYR A 234 -0.78 -48.91 5.69
CA TYR A 234 -1.83 -49.69 5.03
C TYR A 234 -1.55 -49.90 3.54
N ARG A 235 -0.90 -48.93 2.88
CA ARG A 235 -0.47 -49.09 1.49
C ARG A 235 0.64 -50.12 1.34
N ALA A 236 1.59 -50.17 2.26
CA ALA A 236 2.61 -51.21 2.29
C ALA A 236 2.00 -52.61 2.48
N ILE A 237 1.03 -52.76 3.40
CA ILE A 237 0.31 -54.01 3.62
C ILE A 237 -0.46 -54.43 2.35
N ARG A 238 -1.16 -53.50 1.70
CA ARG A 238 -1.89 -53.77 0.45
C ARG A 238 -0.97 -54.21 -0.69
N ALA A 239 0.23 -53.62 -0.80
CA ALA A 239 1.21 -53.99 -1.81
C ALA A 239 1.82 -55.37 -1.56
N GLN A 240 1.90 -55.80 -0.30
CA GLN A 240 2.41 -57.11 0.10
C GLN A 240 1.36 -58.23 -0.01
N GLN A 241 0.06 -57.90 -0.02
CA GLN A 241 -0.98 -58.89 -0.25
C GLN A 241 -1.00 -59.32 -1.72
N PRO A 242 -0.71 -60.59 -2.05
CA PRO A 242 -0.88 -61.09 -3.40
C PRO A 242 -2.35 -60.96 -3.78
N ALA A 243 -2.62 -60.53 -5.01
CA ALA A 243 -3.96 -60.46 -5.59
C ALA A 243 -4.58 -61.86 -5.61
N THR A 244 -5.15 -62.28 -4.48
CA THR A 244 -5.82 -63.55 -4.35
C THR A 244 -7.20 -63.35 -4.93
N ILE A 245 -7.29 -63.78 -6.19
CA ILE A 245 -8.44 -63.70 -7.07
C ILE A 245 -9.72 -64.07 -6.32
N ARG A 246 -10.67 -63.12 -6.27
CA ARG A 246 -12.08 -63.41 -6.01
C ARG A 246 -12.57 -64.40 -7.08
N LYS A 247 -12.98 -65.58 -6.65
CA LYS A 247 -13.94 -66.43 -7.40
C LYS A 247 -15.33 -66.19 -6.84
#